data_AF-A0A1G5B5J3-F1
#
_entry.id   AF-A0A1G5B5J3-F1
#
_cell.length_a   1.000
_cell.length_b   1.000
_cell.length_c   1.000
_cell.angle_alpha   90.00
_cell.angle_beta   90.00
_cell.angle_gamma   90.00
#
_symmetry.space_group_name_H-M   'P 1'
#
loop_
_entity.id
_entity.type
_entity.pdbx_description
1 polymer ?
#
loop_
_entity_poly.entity_id
_entity_poly.type
_entity_poly.pdbx_seq_one_letter_code
_entity_poly.pdbx_strand_id
1 'polypeptide(L)'
;MNDQNDRASVTRIQSHYGIVFPQDYLDFIQLHGDASFDLIQGTETEDWDIRFHVLDDQFIVNNAALVDEVNPDPRRIIPIAWSVSSGNNYLLDYRENKVFPSVLVMEHELAMVREDAESEAETMEEAQQLMEENVKLLAAHFQSFAALLQVRSSQA
;
A
#
# COMPACT_ATOMS: atom_id res chain seq x y z
N MET A 1 -9.39 18.82 16.11
CA MET A 1 -8.16 19.43 16.68
C MET A 1 -6.94 18.57 16.33
N ASN A 2 -6.86 18.01 15.10
CA ASN A 2 -5.85 17.00 14.71
C ASN A 2 -5.00 17.34 13.46
N ASP A 3 -5.40 18.30 12.61
CA ASP A 3 -4.71 18.55 11.32
C ASP A 3 -3.19 18.82 11.39
N GLN A 4 -2.69 19.42 12.48
CA GLN A 4 -1.26 19.68 12.62
C GLN A 4 -0.45 18.43 12.95
N ASN A 5 -1.04 17.48 13.68
CA ASN A 5 -0.36 16.24 14.05
C ASN A 5 -0.31 15.30 12.84
N ASP A 6 -1.39 15.24 12.06
CA ASP A 6 -1.50 14.41 10.87
C ASP A 6 -0.48 14.86 9.79
N ARG A 7 -0.32 16.17 9.59
CA ARG A 7 0.69 16.72 8.66
C ARG A 7 2.13 16.46 9.11
N ALA A 8 2.40 16.50 10.41
CA ALA A 8 3.72 16.21 10.96
C ALA A 8 4.10 14.74 10.75
N SER A 9 3.16 13.83 11.00
CA SER A 9 3.31 12.39 10.75
C SER A 9 3.55 12.08 9.28
N VAL A 10 2.74 12.63 8.37
CA VAL A 10 2.93 12.46 6.92
C VAL A 10 4.30 12.95 6.47
N THR A 11 4.74 14.13 6.94
CA THR A 11 6.06 14.67 6.59
C THR A 11 7.19 13.77 7.07
N ARG A 12 7.04 13.18 8.26
CA ARG A 12 8.01 12.25 8.84
C ARG A 12 8.07 10.94 8.03
N ILE A 13 6.93 10.36 7.66
CA ILE A 13 6.85 9.13 6.86
C ILE A 13 7.51 9.35 5.50
N GLN A 14 7.15 10.43 4.80
CA GLN A 14 7.73 10.82 3.52
C GLN A 14 9.25 10.99 3.60
N SER A 15 9.73 11.67 4.65
CA SER A 15 11.18 11.88 4.85
C SER A 15 11.90 10.58 5.17
N HIS A 16 11.27 9.67 5.93
CA HIS A 16 11.85 8.39 6.31
C HIS A 16 12.05 7.46 5.10
N TYR A 17 11.05 7.36 4.23
CA TYR A 17 11.09 6.51 3.04
C TYR A 17 11.62 7.22 1.79
N GLY A 18 11.82 8.54 1.83
CA GLY A 18 12.26 9.32 0.68
C GLY A 18 11.24 9.39 -0.46
N ILE A 19 9.95 9.32 -0.13
CA ILE A 19 8.81 9.38 -1.05
C ILE A 19 7.96 10.62 -0.81
N VAL A 20 7.07 10.93 -1.75
CA VAL A 20 6.03 11.95 -1.57
C VAL A 20 4.70 11.30 -1.88
N PHE A 21 3.78 11.28 -0.91
CA PHE A 21 2.46 10.75 -1.13
C PHE A 21 1.67 11.62 -2.10
N PRO A 22 0.90 11.02 -3.02
CA PRO A 22 0.03 11.77 -3.91
C PRO A 22 -1.01 12.59 -3.14
N GLN A 23 -1.29 13.81 -3.58
CA GLN A 23 -2.24 14.68 -2.88
C GLN A 23 -3.66 14.12 -2.90
N ASP A 24 -4.06 13.48 -4.01
CA ASP A 24 -5.34 12.79 -4.13
C ASP A 24 -5.47 11.62 -3.14
N TYR A 25 -4.37 10.92 -2.84
CA TYR A 25 -4.33 9.92 -1.77
C TYR A 25 -4.50 10.55 -0.38
N LEU A 26 -3.79 11.65 -0.09
CA LEU A 26 -3.89 12.34 1.20
C LEU A 26 -5.30 12.92 1.44
N ASP A 27 -5.91 13.51 0.42
CA ASP A 27 -7.26 14.04 0.50
C ASP A 27 -8.28 12.91 0.71
N PHE A 28 -8.08 11.77 0.06
CA PHE A 28 -8.95 10.59 0.20
C PHE A 28 -8.93 10.01 1.61
N ILE A 29 -7.75 9.77 2.19
CA ILE A 29 -7.65 9.23 3.55
C ILE A 29 -8.20 10.22 4.59
N GLN A 30 -8.01 11.54 4.37
CA GLN A 30 -8.54 12.55 5.28
C GLN A 30 -10.07 12.60 5.22
N LEU A 31 -10.65 12.44 4.04
CA LEU A 31 -12.11 12.44 3.84
C LEU A 31 -12.77 11.19 4.41
N HIS A 32 -12.12 10.03 4.25
CA HIS A 32 -12.73 8.74 4.55
C HIS A 32 -12.30 8.13 5.90
N GLY A 33 -11.24 8.64 6.52
CA GLY A 33 -10.82 8.25 7.87
C GLY A 33 -10.72 6.73 8.04
N ASP A 34 -11.43 6.20 9.04
CA ASP A 34 -11.47 4.77 9.39
C ASP A 34 -12.48 3.94 8.57
N ALA A 35 -13.00 4.49 7.46
CA ALA A 35 -13.90 3.74 6.59
C ALA A 35 -13.19 2.52 5.98
N SER A 36 -13.97 1.45 5.80
CA SER A 36 -13.54 0.33 4.97
C SER A 36 -14.24 0.33 3.62
N PHE A 37 -13.61 -0.33 2.66
CA PHE A 37 -14.02 -0.30 1.27
C PHE A 37 -14.13 -1.70 0.69
N ASP A 38 -14.99 -1.86 -0.30
CA ASP A 38 -15.08 -3.06 -1.11
C ASP A 38 -14.62 -2.73 -2.53
N LEU A 39 -13.83 -3.62 -3.12
CA LEU A 39 -13.45 -3.63 -4.53
C LEU A 39 -14.19 -4.80 -5.19
N ILE A 40 -15.32 -4.53 -5.83
CA ILE A 40 -16.27 -5.58 -6.30
C ILE A 40 -16.60 -5.48 -7.78
N GLN A 41 -16.11 -4.46 -8.49
CA GLN A 41 -16.39 -4.29 -9.92
C GLN A 41 -15.20 -3.68 -10.67
N GLY A 42 -14.99 -4.14 -11.90
CA GLY A 42 -14.09 -3.51 -12.86
C GLY A 42 -12.62 -3.93 -12.79
N THR A 43 -12.27 -4.92 -11.95
CA THR A 43 -10.91 -5.48 -11.88
C THR A 43 -10.94 -7.00 -11.80
N GLU A 44 -9.80 -7.65 -12.04
CA GLU A 44 -9.63 -9.09 -11.83
C GLU A 44 -9.54 -9.47 -10.34
N THR A 45 -9.40 -8.47 -9.46
CA THR A 45 -9.32 -8.63 -8.01
C THR A 45 -10.66 -8.21 -7.37
N GLU A 46 -11.25 -9.11 -6.59
CA GLU A 46 -12.41 -8.79 -5.75
C GLU A 46 -12.03 -8.90 -4.28
N ASP A 47 -12.23 -7.82 -3.52
CA ASP A 47 -11.82 -7.71 -2.12
C ASP A 47 -12.85 -6.97 -1.28
N TRP A 48 -13.01 -7.39 -0.03
CA TRP A 48 -13.93 -6.78 0.93
C TRP A 48 -13.21 -6.30 2.16
N ASP A 49 -13.75 -5.25 2.78
CA ASP A 49 -13.18 -4.67 4.00
C ASP A 49 -11.70 -4.29 3.84
N ILE A 50 -11.40 -3.60 2.73
CA ILE A 50 -10.13 -2.94 2.46
C ILE A 50 -9.99 -1.76 3.41
N ARG A 51 -8.89 -1.72 4.15
CA ARG A 51 -8.59 -0.68 5.14
C ARG A 51 -7.28 0.00 4.83
N PHE A 52 -7.33 1.32 4.76
CA PHE A 52 -6.14 2.14 4.58
C PHE A 52 -5.33 2.21 5.86
N HIS A 53 -4.01 2.20 5.73
CA HIS A 53 -3.12 2.43 6.86
C HIS A 53 -3.25 3.87 7.33
N VAL A 54 -3.40 4.05 8.64
CA VAL A 54 -3.38 5.37 9.28
C VAL A 54 -1.96 5.93 9.16
N LEU A 55 -1.83 7.14 8.61
CA LEU A 55 -0.54 7.84 8.46
C LEU A 55 -0.11 8.52 9.76
N ASP A 56 0.08 7.73 10.82
CA ASP A 56 0.51 8.18 12.13
C ASP A 56 1.98 7.79 12.44
N ASP A 57 2.44 8.06 13.66
CA ASP A 57 3.77 7.69 14.11
C ASP A 57 4.02 6.17 14.15
N GLN A 58 2.96 5.35 14.17
CA GLN A 58 3.05 3.90 14.11
C GLN A 58 3.14 3.38 12.69
N PHE A 59 2.79 4.17 11.67
CA PHE A 59 2.87 3.75 10.26
C PHE A 59 4.23 3.14 9.92
N ILE A 60 5.34 3.78 10.31
CA ILE A 60 6.69 3.29 10.03
C ILE A 60 6.98 1.95 10.74
N VAL A 61 6.54 1.83 12.00
CA VAL A 61 6.76 0.64 12.83
C VAL A 61 5.90 -0.53 12.32
N ASN A 62 4.63 -0.25 12.03
CA ASN A 62 3.67 -1.22 11.49
C ASN A 62 4.11 -1.68 10.12
N ASN A 63 4.57 -0.76 9.25
CA ASN A 63 5.17 -1.13 7.99
C ASN A 63 6.38 -2.03 8.25
N ALA A 64 7.40 -1.59 8.98
CA ALA A 64 8.58 -2.43 9.24
C ALA A 64 8.22 -3.85 9.75
N ALA A 65 7.27 -3.98 10.67
CA ALA A 65 6.85 -5.28 11.23
C ALA A 65 6.00 -6.14 10.27
N LEU A 66 5.12 -5.54 9.46
CA LEU A 66 4.26 -6.25 8.49
C LEU A 66 4.94 -6.45 7.13
N VAL A 67 5.97 -5.65 6.84
CA VAL A 67 6.59 -5.51 5.51
C VAL A 67 7.90 -6.28 5.42
N ASP A 68 8.72 -6.35 6.47
CA ASP A 68 10.05 -6.94 6.32
C ASP A 68 10.05 -8.44 5.99
N GLU A 69 8.95 -9.16 6.25
CA GLU A 69 8.83 -10.57 5.88
C GLU A 69 8.30 -10.79 4.46
N VAL A 70 7.45 -9.91 3.90
CA VAL A 70 6.69 -10.23 2.67
C VAL A 70 6.58 -9.09 1.65
N ASN A 71 7.02 -7.89 1.97
CA ASN A 71 6.87 -6.73 1.08
C ASN A 71 8.22 -6.23 0.54
N PRO A 72 8.24 -5.70 -0.69
CA PRO A 72 9.42 -5.06 -1.26
C PRO A 72 9.84 -3.82 -0.45
N ASP A 73 11.08 -3.33 -0.66
CA ASP A 73 11.60 -2.09 -0.07
C ASP A 73 10.57 -0.93 -0.13
N PRO A 74 10.10 -0.43 1.03
CA PRO A 74 9.13 0.67 1.13
C PRO A 74 9.55 1.99 0.47
N ARG A 75 10.84 2.16 0.16
CA ARG A 75 11.35 3.31 -0.59
C ARG A 75 11.01 3.23 -2.08
N ARG A 76 10.66 2.04 -2.57
CA ARG A 76 10.31 1.74 -3.96
C ARG A 76 8.83 1.39 -4.09
N ILE A 77 8.33 0.52 -3.21
CA ILE A 77 6.93 0.08 -3.21
C ILE A 77 6.42 0.08 -1.77
N ILE A 78 5.44 0.93 -1.47
CA ILE A 78 4.95 1.10 -0.09
C ILE A 78 3.49 0.64 0.03
N PRO A 79 3.15 -0.23 0.99
CA PRO A 79 1.76 -0.61 1.20
C PRO A 79 1.00 0.55 1.85
N ILE A 80 -0.22 0.76 1.35
CA ILE A 80 -1.11 1.85 1.75
C ILE A 80 -2.45 1.35 2.27
N ALA A 81 -2.83 0.11 1.95
CA ALA A 81 -4.02 -0.54 2.44
C ALA A 81 -3.87 -2.06 2.43
N TRP A 82 -4.73 -2.74 3.20
CA TRP A 82 -4.82 -4.19 3.24
C TRP A 82 -6.29 -4.63 3.20
N SER A 83 -6.55 -5.76 2.56
CA SER A 83 -7.87 -6.41 2.55
C SER A 83 -7.99 -7.36 3.73
N VAL A 84 -9.00 -7.15 4.58
CA VAL A 84 -9.28 -8.08 5.69
C VAL A 84 -9.79 -9.42 5.17
N SER A 85 -10.49 -9.43 4.02
CA SER A 85 -11.09 -10.66 3.50
C SER A 85 -10.09 -11.63 2.88
N SER A 86 -9.04 -11.12 2.21
CA SER A 86 -8.06 -11.93 1.48
C SER A 86 -6.65 -11.85 2.05
N GLY A 87 -6.34 -10.82 2.84
CA GLY A 87 -4.98 -10.50 3.24
C GLY A 87 -4.18 -9.74 2.17
N ASN A 88 -4.75 -9.43 1.01
CA ASN A 88 -4.06 -8.73 -0.07
C ASN A 88 -3.57 -7.34 0.39
N ASN A 89 -2.38 -6.95 -0.07
CA ASN A 89 -1.86 -5.61 0.14
C ASN A 89 -2.01 -4.75 -1.11
N TYR A 90 -2.37 -3.49 -0.91
CA TYR A 90 -2.45 -2.48 -1.96
C TYR A 90 -1.29 -1.50 -1.77
N LEU A 91 -0.52 -1.26 -2.83
CA LEU A 91 0.75 -0.56 -2.75
C LEU A 91 0.85 0.59 -3.73
N LEU A 92 1.63 1.61 -3.39
CA LEU A 92 2.07 2.66 -4.31
C LEU A 92 3.45 2.33 -4.88
N ASP A 93 3.56 2.36 -6.20
CA ASP A 93 4.79 2.04 -6.94
C ASP A 93 5.56 3.30 -7.36
N TYR A 94 6.71 3.52 -6.72
CA TYR A 94 7.61 4.65 -6.97
C TYR A 94 8.80 4.29 -7.86
N ARG A 95 8.88 3.07 -8.41
CA ARG A 95 10.02 2.62 -9.23
C ARG A 95 10.19 3.48 -10.48
N GLU A 96 9.09 3.73 -11.18
CA GLU A 96 9.07 4.47 -12.45
C GLU A 96 8.68 5.94 -12.29
N ASN A 97 7.74 6.26 -11.38
CA ASN A 97 7.22 7.61 -11.22
C ASN A 97 7.09 8.02 -9.76
N LYS A 98 7.92 8.98 -9.34
CA LYS A 98 7.95 9.44 -7.95
C LYS A 98 6.83 10.43 -7.57
N VAL A 99 6.14 11.00 -8.56
CA VAL A 99 5.13 12.05 -8.35
C VAL A 99 3.73 11.47 -8.47
N PHE A 100 3.52 10.58 -9.44
CA PHE A 100 2.25 9.89 -9.69
C PHE A 100 2.50 8.38 -9.73
N PRO A 101 2.73 7.75 -8.56
CA PRO A 101 2.92 6.31 -8.46
C PRO A 101 1.66 5.57 -8.93
N SER A 102 1.86 4.44 -9.61
CA SER A 102 0.77 3.50 -9.89
C SER A 102 0.35 2.77 -8.62
N VAL A 103 -0.85 2.21 -8.65
CA VAL A 103 -1.36 1.34 -7.59
C VAL A 103 -1.17 -0.11 -8.01
N LEU A 104 -0.57 -0.89 -7.12
CA LEU A 104 -0.34 -2.32 -7.27
C LEU A 104 -1.18 -3.10 -6.27
N VAL A 105 -1.39 -4.38 -6.58
CA VAL A 105 -1.89 -5.38 -5.64
C VAL A 105 -0.86 -6.49 -5.46
N MET A 106 -0.63 -6.87 -4.20
CA MET A 106 0.13 -8.05 -3.83
C MET A 106 -0.84 -9.06 -3.22
N GLU A 107 -1.02 -10.18 -3.91
CA GLU A 107 -1.91 -11.25 -3.48
C GLU A 107 -1.28 -12.02 -2.32
N HIS A 108 -1.97 -12.12 -1.19
CA HIS A 108 -1.42 -12.77 0.00
C HIS A 108 -0.99 -14.22 -0.25
N GLU A 109 -1.79 -14.96 -1.03
CA GLU A 109 -1.54 -16.38 -1.33
C GLU A 109 -0.32 -16.60 -2.24
N LEU A 110 0.08 -15.57 -2.99
CA LEU A 110 1.24 -15.61 -3.89
C LEU A 110 2.41 -14.79 -3.36
N ALA A 111 2.27 -14.15 -2.20
CA ALA A 111 3.25 -13.24 -1.64
C ALA A 111 4.58 -13.96 -1.43
N MET A 112 5.63 -13.49 -2.09
CA MET A 112 6.99 -13.99 -1.89
C MET A 112 7.51 -13.51 -0.54
N VAL A 113 7.86 -14.45 0.33
CA VAL A 113 8.51 -14.16 1.61
C VAL A 113 9.96 -13.78 1.33
N ARG A 114 10.51 -12.81 2.07
CA ARG A 114 11.90 -12.38 1.94
C ARG A 114 12.89 -13.53 2.11
N GLU A 115 12.63 -14.44 3.05
CA GLU A 115 13.45 -15.64 3.25
C GLU A 115 13.54 -16.49 1.97
N ASP A 116 12.41 -16.72 1.29
CA ASP A 116 12.37 -17.47 0.04
C ASP A 116 13.10 -16.71 -1.07
N ALA A 117 12.87 -15.41 -1.21
CA ALA A 117 13.55 -14.56 -2.18
C ALA A 117 15.08 -14.54 -1.98
N GLU A 118 15.55 -14.43 -0.74
CA GLU A 118 16.97 -14.49 -0.39
C GLU A 118 17.57 -15.87 -0.63
N SER A 119 16.78 -16.93 -0.51
CA SER A 119 17.22 -18.30 -0.81
C SER A 119 17.34 -18.58 -2.31
N GLU A 120 16.52 -17.91 -3.12
CA GLU A 120 16.49 -18.05 -4.58
C GLU A 120 17.43 -17.08 -5.31
N ALA A 121 17.93 -16.05 -4.63
CA ALA A 121 18.79 -15.02 -5.19
C ALA A 121 20.28 -15.20 -4.86
N GLU A 122 21.17 -14.74 -5.74
CA GLU A 122 22.61 -14.68 -5.45
C GLU A 122 22.99 -13.41 -4.67
N THR A 123 22.16 -12.36 -4.79
CA THR A 123 22.38 -11.07 -4.14
C THR A 123 21.11 -10.50 -3.50
N MET A 124 21.27 -9.59 -2.53
CA MET A 124 20.13 -8.89 -1.91
C MET A 124 19.31 -8.07 -2.92
N GLU A 125 19.95 -7.54 -3.96
CA GLU A 125 19.23 -6.76 -4.99
C GLU A 125 18.39 -7.69 -5.88
N GLU A 126 18.87 -8.89 -6.20
CA GLU A 126 18.08 -9.89 -6.91
C GLU A 126 16.90 -10.38 -6.06
N ALA A 127 17.10 -10.63 -4.75
CA ALA A 127 16.02 -10.97 -3.84
C ALA A 127 14.95 -9.86 -3.82
N GLN A 128 15.39 -8.60 -3.75
CA GLN A 128 14.52 -7.44 -3.83
C GLN A 128 13.76 -7.37 -5.16
N GLN A 129 14.41 -7.70 -6.28
CA GLN A 129 13.78 -7.76 -7.59
C GLN A 129 12.70 -8.86 -7.65
N LEU A 130 12.97 -10.05 -7.10
CA LEU A 130 11.97 -11.14 -7.03
C LEU A 130 10.72 -10.72 -6.25
N MET A 131 10.89 -10.01 -5.13
CA MET A 131 9.78 -9.45 -4.36
C MET A 131 9.04 -8.36 -5.15
N GLU A 132 9.76 -7.51 -5.87
CA GLU A 132 9.19 -6.44 -6.72
C GLU A 132 8.45 -6.96 -7.96
N GLU A 133 8.75 -8.16 -8.42
CA GLU A 133 8.05 -8.84 -9.52
C GLU A 133 6.80 -9.57 -9.02
N ASN A 134 6.67 -9.80 -7.72
CA ASN A 134 5.55 -10.48 -7.08
C ASN A 134 4.34 -9.55 -6.80
N VAL A 135 4.12 -8.57 -7.66
CA VAL A 135 3.03 -7.58 -7.55
C VAL A 135 2.39 -7.37 -8.92
N LYS A 136 1.09 -7.08 -8.95
CA LYS A 136 0.33 -6.85 -10.18
C LYS A 136 -0.12 -5.40 -10.26
N LEU A 137 -0.06 -4.82 -11.46
CA LEU A 137 -0.59 -3.48 -11.71
C LEU A 137 -2.12 -3.49 -11.59
N LEU A 138 -2.64 -2.64 -10.70
CA LEU A 138 -4.08 -2.49 -10.50
C LEU A 138 -4.62 -1.21 -11.14
N ALA A 139 -3.91 -0.09 -10.98
CA ALA A 139 -4.30 1.19 -11.58
C ALA A 139 -3.08 2.06 -11.91
N ALA A 140 -3.19 2.89 -12.95
CA ALA A 140 -2.10 3.78 -13.37
C ALA A 140 -1.80 4.93 -12.37
N HIS A 141 -2.77 5.29 -11.53
CA HIS A 141 -2.63 6.30 -10.48
C HIS A 141 -3.73 6.13 -9.42
N PHE A 142 -3.53 6.74 -8.24
CA PHE A 142 -4.42 6.55 -7.09
C PHE A 142 -5.88 6.93 -7.37
N GLN A 143 -6.15 8.06 -8.01
CA GLN A 143 -7.52 8.45 -8.36
C GLN A 143 -8.29 7.37 -9.16
N SER A 144 -7.63 6.66 -10.08
CA SER A 144 -8.26 5.58 -10.85
C SER A 144 -8.62 4.39 -9.97
N PHE A 145 -7.76 4.06 -9.00
CA PHE A 145 -8.05 3.05 -7.99
C PHE A 145 -9.19 3.47 -7.06
N ALA A 146 -9.16 4.71 -6.55
CA ALA A 146 -10.19 5.23 -5.66
C ALA A 146 -11.59 5.22 -6.30
N ALA A 147 -11.69 5.42 -7.62
CA ALA A 147 -12.96 5.35 -8.35
C ALA A 147 -13.58 3.94 -8.40
N LEU A 148 -12.79 2.90 -8.15
CA LEU A 148 -13.25 1.50 -8.12
C LEU A 148 -13.74 1.08 -6.72
N LEU A 149 -13.36 1.83 -5.68
CA LEU A 149 -13.70 1.52 -4.30
C LEU A 149 -15.12 1.94 -3.95
N GLN A 150 -15.84 1.05 -3.27
CA GLN A 150 -17.15 1.33 -2.72
C GLN A 150 -17.05 1.40 -1.20
N VAL A 151 -17.50 2.51 -0.60
CA VAL A 151 -17.53 2.63 0.88
C VAL A 151 -18.44 1.54 1.43
N ARG A 152 -17.86 0.67 2.27
CA ARG A 152 -18.61 -0.39 2.93
C ARG A 152 -19.52 0.24 3.98
N SER A 153 -20.82 0.17 3.74
CA SER A 153 -21.80 0.61 4.72
C SER A 153 -21.78 -0.36 5.90
N SER A 154 -21.60 0.15 7.11
CA SER A 154 -21.84 -0.65 8.32
C SER A 154 -23.29 -1.13 8.26
N GLN A 155 -23.52 -2.42 8.00
CA GLN A 155 -24.86 -2.97 8.18
C GLN A 155 -25.20 -2.80 9.67
N ALA A 156 -26.28 -2.05 9.93
CA ALA A 156 -26.85 -1.83 11.25
C ALA A 156 -27.36 -3.14 11.87
#